data_AF-A0A2S6SE44-F1
#
_entry.id   AF-A0A2S6SE44-F1
#
_cell.length_a   1.000
_cell.length_b   1.000
_cell.length_c   1.000
_cell.angle_alpha   90.00
_cell.angle_beta   90.00
_cell.angle_gamma   90.00
#
_symmetry.space_group_name_H-M   'P 1'
#
loop_
_entity.id
_entity.type
_entity.pdbx_description
1 polymer ?
#
loop_
_entity_poly.entity_id
_entity_poly.type
_entity_poly.pdbx_seq_one_letter_code
_entity_poly.pdbx_strand_id
1 'polypeptide(L)'
;MSINNETLGQSAEKVICDLNELDSSHLITRSNKFYENELHFLIKKALKDLPKIIKHTGLEKGSRGGQSKSPIDFYLEENKTLSIKTNKNANMKVCPSEVGQASWNVLNIHFKEILHINQIHSLNRDNFKKIVFNSIHNLMPIYLKHLMHCDYLLWIFQKKNEFNYEIFKKNNFKNIVWKLENFKFTKNLLTWNESCTVKYNDISIGEFQLHNNRSPNKKFRFNLKNLSKIMNL
;
A
#
# COMPACT_ATOMS: atom_id res chain seq x y z
N MET A 1 -11.77 -15.54 16.53
CA MET A 1 -10.65 -15.23 15.61
C MET A 1 -9.98 -13.95 16.06
N SER A 2 -8.65 -13.90 16.15
CA SER A 2 -7.94 -12.64 16.42
C SER A 2 -8.16 -11.68 15.25
N ILE A 3 -8.91 -10.61 15.50
CA ILE A 3 -9.28 -9.64 14.48
C ILE A 3 -8.02 -8.87 14.06
N ASN A 4 -7.57 -8.98 12.82
CA ASN A 4 -6.37 -8.30 12.30
C ASN A 4 -6.75 -7.34 11.15
N ASN A 5 -5.78 -6.61 10.60
CA ASN A 5 -6.05 -5.69 9.48
C ASN A 5 -6.50 -6.42 8.20
N GLU A 6 -6.13 -7.69 8.03
CA GLU A 6 -6.56 -8.48 6.89
C GLU A 6 -8.07 -8.73 6.97
N THR A 7 -8.59 -9.15 8.12
CA THR A 7 -10.03 -9.31 8.35
C THR A 7 -10.79 -8.01 8.07
N LEU A 8 -10.25 -6.85 8.46
CA LEU A 8 -10.85 -5.55 8.15
C LEU A 8 -10.88 -5.28 6.64
N GLY A 9 -9.79 -5.56 5.92
CA GLY A 9 -9.73 -5.44 4.46
C GLY A 9 -10.74 -6.35 3.75
N GLN A 10 -10.79 -7.62 4.13
CA GLN A 10 -11.73 -8.60 3.56
C GLN A 10 -13.19 -8.24 3.86
N SER A 11 -13.47 -7.69 5.05
CA SER A 11 -14.81 -7.18 5.38
C SER A 11 -15.18 -5.97 4.53
N ALA A 12 -14.26 -5.04 4.30
CA ALA A 12 -14.50 -3.88 3.45
C ALA A 12 -14.77 -4.29 1.99
N GLU A 13 -13.95 -5.18 1.42
CA GLU A 13 -14.19 -5.72 0.08
C GLU A 13 -15.54 -6.43 -0.02
N LYS A 14 -15.91 -7.22 0.99
CA LYS A 14 -17.20 -7.93 1.01
C LYS A 14 -18.38 -6.94 0.99
N VAL A 15 -18.35 -5.91 1.84
CA VAL A 15 -19.40 -4.88 1.86
C VAL A 15 -19.52 -4.19 0.50
N ILE A 16 -18.40 -3.94 -0.18
CA ILE A 16 -18.41 -3.38 -1.52
C ILE A 16 -19.07 -4.34 -2.52
N CYS A 17 -18.72 -5.64 -2.49
CA CYS A 17 -19.38 -6.64 -3.34
C CYS A 17 -20.89 -6.70 -3.09
N ASP A 18 -21.31 -6.79 -1.82
CA ASP A 18 -22.72 -6.87 -1.43
C ASP A 18 -23.52 -5.66 -1.93
N LEU A 19 -22.97 -4.43 -1.77
CA LEU A 19 -23.61 -3.19 -2.22
C LEU A 19 -23.74 -3.06 -3.74
N ASN A 20 -22.98 -3.84 -4.51
CA ASN A 20 -22.97 -3.81 -5.97
C ASN A 20 -23.43 -5.14 -6.59
N GLU A 21 -24.04 -6.02 -5.78
CA GLU A 21 -24.57 -7.33 -6.23
C GLU A 21 -23.52 -8.22 -6.92
N LEU A 22 -22.26 -8.17 -6.45
CA LEU A 22 -21.15 -8.98 -6.95
C LEU A 22 -20.95 -10.24 -6.10
N ASP A 23 -20.40 -11.31 -6.70
CA ASP A 23 -20.04 -12.52 -5.95
C ASP A 23 -19.00 -12.22 -4.86
N SER A 24 -19.38 -12.50 -3.62
CA SER A 24 -18.55 -12.35 -2.42
C SER A 24 -18.34 -13.68 -1.68
N SER A 25 -18.69 -14.82 -2.28
CA SER A 25 -18.72 -16.13 -1.63
C SER A 25 -17.38 -16.49 -0.96
N HIS A 26 -16.27 -16.21 -1.65
CA HIS A 26 -14.91 -16.45 -1.17
C HIS A 26 -14.47 -15.57 0.01
N LEU A 27 -15.23 -14.52 0.34
CA LEU A 27 -14.96 -13.62 1.46
C LEU A 27 -15.71 -14.00 2.74
N ILE A 28 -16.75 -14.85 2.66
CA ILE A 28 -17.65 -15.17 3.79
C ILE A 28 -16.88 -15.67 5.03
N THR A 29 -15.89 -16.52 4.85
CA THR A 29 -15.10 -17.10 5.96
C THR A 29 -13.94 -16.20 6.40
N ARG A 30 -13.66 -15.12 5.67
CA ARG A 30 -12.53 -14.21 5.87
C ARG A 30 -12.96 -12.83 6.39
N SER A 31 -14.24 -12.49 6.22
CA SER A 31 -14.85 -11.27 6.72
C SER A 31 -15.31 -11.42 8.17
N ASN A 32 -15.75 -10.31 8.76
CA ASN A 32 -16.27 -10.27 10.11
C ASN A 32 -17.53 -9.40 10.14
N LYS A 33 -18.63 -9.96 10.67
CA LYS A 33 -19.95 -9.32 10.66
C LYS A 33 -19.98 -7.97 11.37
N PHE A 34 -19.21 -7.81 12.46
CA PHE A 34 -19.11 -6.52 13.14
C PHE A 34 -18.53 -5.46 12.20
N TYR A 35 -17.41 -5.73 11.52
CA TYR A 35 -16.87 -4.78 10.54
C TYR A 35 -17.76 -4.56 9.33
N GLU A 36 -18.45 -5.59 8.84
CA GLU A 36 -19.40 -5.41 7.73
C GLU A 36 -20.47 -4.38 8.10
N ASN A 37 -21.06 -4.49 9.30
CA ASN A 37 -22.09 -3.58 9.78
C ASN A 37 -21.54 -2.15 9.97
N GLU A 38 -20.37 -2.02 10.62
CA GLU A 38 -19.73 -0.72 10.87
C GLU A 38 -19.35 0.01 9.58
N LEU A 39 -18.92 -0.74 8.55
CA LEU A 39 -18.44 -0.18 7.30
C LEU A 39 -19.56 0.09 6.28
N HIS A 40 -20.73 -0.56 6.41
CA HIS A 40 -21.79 -0.50 5.41
C HIS A 40 -22.19 0.92 5.01
N PHE A 41 -22.53 1.78 5.97
CA PHE A 41 -22.94 3.15 5.67
C PHE A 41 -21.78 4.00 5.13
N LEU A 42 -20.58 3.84 5.72
CA LEU A 42 -19.38 4.57 5.31
C LEU A 42 -19.01 4.26 3.86
N ILE A 43 -18.98 2.98 3.49
CA ILE A 43 -18.67 2.53 2.14
C ILE A 43 -19.77 2.98 1.19
N LYS A 44 -21.06 2.83 1.53
CA LYS A 44 -22.16 3.33 0.71
C LYS A 44 -22.03 4.83 0.42
N LYS A 45 -21.53 5.63 1.37
CA LYS A 45 -21.23 7.05 1.15
C LYS A 45 -20.04 7.22 0.19
N ALA A 46 -18.92 6.54 0.43
CA ALA A 46 -17.72 6.63 -0.40
C ALA A 46 -17.96 6.22 -1.86
N LEU A 47 -18.80 5.21 -2.11
CA LEU A 47 -19.12 4.75 -3.46
C LEU A 47 -19.87 5.79 -4.31
N LYS A 48 -20.50 6.80 -3.69
CA LYS A 48 -21.13 7.90 -4.45
C LYS A 48 -20.12 8.80 -5.15
N ASP A 49 -18.87 8.82 -4.66
CA ASP A 49 -17.79 9.64 -5.18
C ASP A 49 -16.92 8.89 -6.23
N LEU A 50 -17.32 7.66 -6.59
CA LEU A 50 -16.60 6.77 -7.51
C LEU A 50 -17.49 6.39 -8.70
N PRO A 51 -16.90 6.10 -9.88
CA PRO A 51 -17.61 5.39 -10.94
C PRO A 51 -18.16 4.05 -10.43
N LYS A 52 -19.28 3.60 -11.01
CA LYS A 52 -19.96 2.38 -10.57
C LYS A 52 -19.01 1.18 -10.66
N ILE A 53 -19.05 0.33 -9.64
CA ILE A 53 -18.26 -0.90 -9.60
C ILE A 53 -18.96 -1.95 -10.45
N ILE A 54 -18.18 -2.62 -11.31
CA ILE A 54 -18.70 -3.63 -12.24
C ILE A 54 -18.13 -5.02 -12.00
N LYS A 55 -16.99 -5.13 -11.30
CA LYS A 55 -16.32 -6.42 -11.09
C LYS A 55 -15.35 -6.39 -9.92
N HIS A 56 -15.32 -7.48 -9.16
CA HIS A 56 -14.31 -7.77 -8.13
C HIS A 56 -13.27 -8.76 -8.65
N THR A 57 -12.02 -8.62 -8.23
CA THR A 57 -10.88 -9.43 -8.72
C THR A 57 -10.33 -10.41 -7.68
N GLY A 58 -11.01 -10.60 -6.54
CA GLY A 58 -10.47 -11.35 -5.39
C GLY A 58 -10.02 -12.79 -5.69
N LEU A 59 -10.51 -13.37 -6.78
CA LEU A 59 -10.16 -14.70 -7.28
C LEU A 59 -9.21 -14.69 -8.50
N GLU A 60 -8.92 -13.52 -9.07
CA GLU A 60 -8.07 -13.40 -10.25
C GLU A 60 -6.59 -13.51 -9.89
N LYS A 61 -5.85 -14.27 -10.70
CA LYS A 61 -4.40 -14.35 -10.59
C LYS A 61 -3.80 -13.05 -11.13
N GLY A 62 -2.82 -12.51 -10.41
CA GLY A 62 -2.00 -11.41 -10.88
C GLY A 62 -1.14 -11.81 -12.09
N SER A 63 -0.64 -10.81 -12.80
CA SER A 63 0.12 -10.95 -14.05
C SER A 63 1.37 -11.85 -13.97
N ARG A 64 1.90 -12.09 -12.76
CA ARG A 64 3.09 -12.94 -12.53
C ARG A 64 2.78 -14.41 -12.26
N GLY A 65 1.51 -14.81 -12.24
CA GLY A 65 1.10 -16.19 -11.93
C GLY A 65 1.33 -16.60 -10.46
N GLY A 66 1.04 -17.87 -10.16
CA GLY A 66 1.17 -18.43 -8.81
C GLY A 66 0.19 -17.83 -7.79
N GLN A 67 0.69 -17.52 -6.58
CA GLN A 67 -0.05 -16.90 -5.47
C GLN A 67 -0.07 -15.36 -5.54
N SER A 68 0.46 -14.76 -6.62
CA SER A 68 0.43 -13.31 -6.81
C SER A 68 -1.01 -12.85 -6.98
N LYS A 69 -1.53 -12.06 -6.04
CA LYS A 69 -2.83 -11.42 -6.19
C LYS A 69 -2.75 -10.21 -7.11
N SER A 70 -3.86 -9.88 -7.76
CA SER A 70 -4.01 -8.64 -8.52
C SER A 70 -3.75 -7.42 -7.62
N PRO A 71 -3.06 -6.36 -8.10
CA PRO A 71 -2.97 -5.08 -7.40
C PRO A 71 -4.26 -4.25 -7.50
N ILE A 72 -5.20 -4.67 -8.35
CA ILE A 72 -6.54 -4.09 -8.54
C ILE A 72 -7.51 -4.93 -7.72
N ASP A 73 -8.34 -4.32 -6.90
CA ASP A 73 -9.39 -5.01 -6.14
C ASP A 73 -10.73 -4.98 -6.92
N PHE A 74 -11.01 -3.86 -7.61
CA PHE A 74 -12.23 -3.70 -8.39
C PHE A 74 -12.01 -3.01 -9.74
N TYR A 75 -12.75 -3.44 -10.75
CA TYR A 75 -12.98 -2.68 -11.97
C TYR A 75 -14.25 -1.85 -11.83
N LEU A 76 -14.20 -0.64 -12.36
CA LEU A 76 -15.30 0.30 -12.41
C LEU A 76 -15.70 0.55 -13.87
N GLU A 77 -16.83 1.21 -14.09
CA GLU A 77 -17.21 1.75 -15.39
C GLU A 77 -16.10 2.67 -15.98
N GLU A 78 -16.19 2.93 -17.29
CA GLU A 78 -15.21 3.71 -18.04
C GLU A 78 -13.77 3.13 -17.99
N ASN A 79 -13.67 1.80 -17.85
CA ASN A 79 -12.41 1.07 -17.73
C ASN A 79 -11.50 1.60 -16.60
N LYS A 80 -12.09 2.10 -15.51
CA LYS A 80 -11.35 2.56 -14.34
C LYS A 80 -11.12 1.42 -13.35
N THR A 81 -10.14 1.63 -12.48
CA THR A 81 -9.71 0.64 -11.49
C THR A 81 -9.68 1.23 -10.08
N LEU A 82 -9.97 0.40 -9.09
CA LEU A 82 -9.98 0.75 -7.67
C LEU A 82 -9.16 -0.25 -6.85
N SER A 83 -8.36 0.28 -5.93
CA SER A 83 -7.75 -0.49 -4.85
C SER A 83 -8.23 0.00 -3.49
N ILE A 84 -8.33 -0.92 -2.54
CA ILE A 84 -8.78 -0.67 -1.17
C ILE A 84 -7.59 -0.83 -0.23
N LYS A 85 -7.44 0.13 0.69
CA LYS A 85 -6.51 0.01 1.82
C LYS A 85 -7.28 0.23 3.12
N THR A 86 -7.04 -0.61 4.11
CA THR A 86 -7.70 -0.50 5.42
C THR A 86 -6.72 -0.39 6.56
N ASN A 87 -7.06 0.40 7.58
CA ASN A 87 -6.27 0.54 8.80
C ASN A 87 -7.14 0.65 10.06
N LYS A 88 -6.79 -0.09 11.11
CA LYS A 88 -7.39 0.07 12.46
C LYS A 88 -7.00 1.36 13.17
N ASN A 89 -6.10 2.15 12.61
CA ASN A 89 -5.74 3.49 13.09
C ASN A 89 -5.15 4.29 11.92
N ALA A 90 -5.55 5.55 11.77
CA ALA A 90 -5.05 6.46 10.72
C ALA A 90 -3.50 6.59 10.66
N ASN A 91 -2.79 6.33 11.76
CA ASN A 91 -1.32 6.39 11.81
C ASN A 91 -0.64 5.06 11.41
N MET A 92 -1.43 4.01 11.13
CA MET A 92 -0.87 2.75 10.61
C MET A 92 -0.40 2.93 9.16
N LYS A 93 0.43 1.97 8.73
CA LYS A 93 1.10 2.03 7.45
C LYS A 93 0.49 1.05 6.45
N VAL A 94 0.50 1.42 5.18
CA VAL A 94 0.01 0.59 4.06
C VAL A 94 1.18 0.18 3.17
N CYS A 95 1.10 -1.02 2.59
CA CYS A 95 2.13 -1.50 1.68
C CYS A 95 1.75 -1.10 0.24
N PRO A 96 2.67 -0.51 -0.53
CA PRO A 96 2.56 -0.47 -1.99
C PRO A 96 2.45 -1.89 -2.54
N SER A 97 1.52 -2.10 -3.46
CA SER A 97 1.36 -3.39 -4.14
C SER A 97 2.65 -3.76 -4.88
N GLU A 98 2.93 -5.04 -5.06
CA GLU A 98 4.13 -5.57 -5.72
C GLU A 98 5.51 -5.27 -5.13
N VAL A 99 5.84 -4.03 -4.75
CA VAL A 99 7.19 -3.62 -4.30
C VAL A 99 7.29 -3.47 -2.78
N GLY A 100 6.18 -3.23 -2.08
CA GLY A 100 6.16 -3.03 -0.64
C GLY A 100 6.48 -4.28 0.18
N GLN A 101 6.29 -5.48 -0.39
CA GLN A 101 6.52 -6.77 0.28
C GLN A 101 7.13 -7.82 -0.67
N ALA A 102 7.76 -7.40 -1.76
CA ALA A 102 8.30 -8.29 -2.78
C ALA A 102 9.49 -9.13 -2.30
N SER A 103 9.86 -10.16 -3.07
CA SER A 103 11.15 -10.86 -2.92
C SER A 103 12.33 -10.00 -3.42
N TRP A 104 13.56 -10.41 -3.14
CA TRP A 104 14.77 -9.76 -3.70
C TRP A 104 14.76 -9.74 -5.22
N ASN A 105 14.41 -10.87 -5.84
CA ASN A 105 14.36 -11.01 -7.30
C ASN A 105 13.37 -10.03 -7.94
N VAL A 106 12.17 -9.86 -7.36
CA VAL A 106 11.20 -8.89 -7.86
C VAL A 106 11.72 -7.46 -7.72
N LEU A 107 12.33 -7.11 -6.58
CA LEU A 107 12.87 -5.76 -6.43
C LEU A 107 14.10 -5.49 -7.31
N ASN A 108 14.91 -6.50 -7.65
CA ASN A 108 16.01 -6.34 -8.61
C ASN A 108 15.49 -5.83 -9.97
N ILE A 109 14.32 -6.31 -10.39
CA ILE A 109 13.68 -5.87 -11.64
C ILE A 109 13.23 -4.41 -11.52
N HIS A 110 12.45 -4.09 -10.46
CA HIS A 110 11.92 -2.74 -10.29
C HIS A 110 12.99 -1.68 -10.01
N PHE A 111 14.10 -2.06 -9.36
CA PHE A 111 15.17 -1.14 -8.96
C PHE A 111 16.41 -1.25 -9.86
N LYS A 112 16.30 -1.87 -11.04
CA LYS A 112 17.43 -2.15 -11.94
C LYS A 112 18.28 -0.90 -12.23
N GLU A 113 17.64 0.22 -12.54
CA GLU A 113 18.34 1.48 -12.82
C GLU A 113 19.06 2.03 -11.57
N ILE A 114 18.40 1.98 -10.41
CA ILE A 114 18.97 2.42 -9.14
C ILE A 114 20.17 1.55 -8.74
N LEU A 115 20.07 0.23 -8.97
CA LEU A 115 21.16 -0.71 -8.76
C LEU A 115 22.36 -0.37 -9.66
N HIS A 116 22.12 -0.06 -10.93
CA HIS A 116 23.16 0.34 -11.87
C HIS A 116 23.86 1.63 -11.42
N ILE A 117 23.10 2.67 -11.04
CA ILE A 117 23.64 3.94 -10.53
C ILE A 117 24.53 3.72 -9.29
N ASN A 118 24.16 2.78 -8.42
CA ASN A 118 24.92 2.47 -7.21
C ASN A 118 26.01 1.41 -7.43
N GLN A 119 26.24 0.96 -8.67
CA GLN A 119 27.21 -0.10 -9.00
C GLN A 119 26.98 -1.40 -8.21
N ILE A 120 25.71 -1.75 -7.99
CA ILE A 120 25.29 -2.95 -7.27
C ILE A 120 24.72 -3.96 -8.27
N HIS A 121 25.27 -5.17 -8.29
CA HIS A 121 24.80 -6.22 -9.18
C HIS A 121 23.43 -6.79 -8.78
N SER A 122 23.21 -7.03 -7.47
CA SER A 122 21.97 -7.61 -6.97
C SER A 122 21.65 -7.15 -5.54
N LEU A 123 20.36 -7.14 -5.23
CA LEU A 123 19.86 -6.88 -3.89
C LEU A 123 20.06 -8.08 -2.98
N ASN A 124 20.73 -7.79 -1.88
CA ASN A 124 20.65 -8.52 -0.64
C ASN A 124 20.30 -7.51 0.46
N ARG A 125 20.34 -7.95 1.72
CA ARG A 125 20.03 -7.10 2.86
C ARG A 125 20.90 -5.83 2.93
N ASP A 126 22.20 -5.96 2.73
CA ASP A 126 23.15 -4.85 2.91
C ASP A 126 23.13 -3.89 1.72
N ASN A 127 23.08 -4.44 0.50
CA ASN A 127 22.92 -3.66 -0.72
C ASN A 127 21.59 -2.91 -0.75
N PHE A 128 20.52 -3.49 -0.22
CA PHE A 128 19.23 -2.80 -0.07
C PHE A 128 19.34 -1.59 0.85
N LYS A 129 20.00 -1.72 2.00
CA LYS A 129 20.24 -0.57 2.88
C LYS A 129 21.01 0.53 2.15
N LYS A 130 22.10 0.17 1.44
CA LYS A 130 22.92 1.14 0.69
C LYS A 130 22.06 1.94 -0.30
N ILE A 131 21.28 1.27 -1.16
CA ILE A 131 20.42 2.00 -2.11
C ILE A 131 19.32 2.82 -1.42
N VAL A 132 18.81 2.39 -0.26
CA VAL A 132 17.83 3.16 0.49
C VAL A 132 18.46 4.47 0.96
N PHE A 133 19.66 4.47 1.53
CA PHE A 133 20.28 5.72 1.97
C PHE A 133 20.74 6.59 0.80
N ASN A 134 21.31 5.99 -0.25
CA ASN A 134 21.93 6.73 -1.34
C ASN A 134 20.93 7.23 -2.40
N SER A 135 19.77 6.57 -2.52
CA SER A 135 18.87 6.75 -3.66
C SER A 135 17.39 6.74 -3.27
N ILE A 136 17.05 7.10 -2.03
CA ILE A 136 15.66 7.20 -1.56
C ILE A 136 14.79 8.08 -2.46
N HIS A 137 15.35 9.19 -2.97
CA HIS A 137 14.66 10.11 -3.88
C HIS A 137 14.23 9.44 -5.19
N ASN A 138 14.97 8.44 -5.67
CA ASN A 138 14.63 7.64 -6.85
C ASN A 138 13.74 6.44 -6.51
N LEU A 139 13.85 5.91 -5.29
CA LEU A 139 12.99 4.81 -4.81
C LEU A 139 11.55 5.25 -4.57
N MET A 140 11.35 6.45 -4.00
CA MET A 140 10.01 6.94 -3.62
C MET A 140 9.03 7.00 -4.81
N PRO A 141 9.40 7.53 -6.00
CA PRO A 141 8.54 7.47 -7.19
C PRO A 141 8.07 6.06 -7.54
N ILE A 142 8.96 5.05 -7.45
CA ILE A 142 8.62 3.66 -7.74
C ILE A 142 7.61 3.14 -6.71
N TYR A 143 7.87 3.36 -5.43
CA TYR A 143 6.93 2.97 -4.37
C TYR A 143 5.56 3.66 -4.51
N LEU A 144 5.53 4.96 -4.84
CA LEU A 144 4.28 5.69 -5.06
C LEU A 144 3.51 5.19 -6.27
N LYS A 145 4.19 4.94 -7.40
CA LYS A 145 3.57 4.37 -8.61
C LYS A 145 2.81 3.08 -8.31
N HIS A 146 3.38 2.26 -7.43
CA HIS A 146 2.82 0.98 -7.02
C HIS A 146 1.78 1.07 -5.89
N LEU A 147 1.84 2.11 -5.06
CA LEU A 147 0.77 2.45 -4.14
C LEU A 147 -0.48 2.92 -4.91
N MET A 148 -0.27 3.80 -5.90
CA MET A 148 -1.29 4.40 -6.76
C MET A 148 -1.38 3.70 -8.12
N HIS A 149 -1.36 2.36 -8.10
CA HIS A 149 -1.44 1.56 -9.32
C HIS A 149 -2.77 1.77 -10.05
N CYS A 150 -3.87 1.75 -9.28
CA CYS A 150 -5.23 1.95 -9.75
C CYS A 150 -5.55 3.44 -10.01
N ASP A 151 -6.63 3.70 -10.75
CA ASP A 151 -7.15 5.06 -10.97
C ASP A 151 -7.61 5.71 -9.67
N TYR A 152 -8.17 4.89 -8.77
CA TYR A 152 -8.62 5.27 -7.44
C TYR A 152 -7.99 4.38 -6.35
N LEU A 153 -7.71 4.99 -5.20
CA LEU A 153 -7.40 4.30 -3.96
C LEU A 153 -8.39 4.76 -2.88
N LEU A 154 -9.25 3.86 -2.43
CA LEU A 154 -10.13 4.08 -1.29
C LEU A 154 -9.40 3.64 -0.02
N TRP A 155 -9.04 4.61 0.82
CA TRP A 155 -8.43 4.37 2.11
C TRP A 155 -9.47 4.47 3.21
N ILE A 156 -9.73 3.36 3.91
CA ILE A 156 -10.63 3.29 5.05
C ILE A 156 -9.81 3.16 6.33
N PHE A 157 -10.04 4.02 7.31
CA PHE A 157 -9.27 3.99 8.54
C PHE A 157 -10.08 4.34 9.78
N GLN A 158 -9.70 3.79 10.93
CA GLN A 158 -10.34 4.13 12.20
C GLN A 158 -9.65 5.33 12.87
N LYS A 159 -10.44 6.23 13.45
CA LYS A 159 -10.00 7.36 14.27
C LYS A 159 -10.97 7.54 15.44
N LYS A 160 -10.47 7.50 16.68
CA LYS A 160 -11.28 7.65 17.91
C LYS A 160 -12.56 6.78 17.88
N ASN A 161 -12.38 5.50 17.53
CA ASN A 161 -13.42 4.47 17.39
C ASN A 161 -14.32 4.54 16.14
N GLU A 162 -14.33 5.64 15.39
CA GLU A 162 -15.14 5.75 14.16
C GLU A 162 -14.32 5.42 12.92
N PHE A 163 -14.93 4.74 11.96
CA PHE A 163 -14.33 4.56 10.63
C PHE A 163 -14.55 5.80 9.76
N ASN A 164 -13.50 6.18 9.06
CA ASN A 164 -13.41 7.31 8.15
C ASN A 164 -12.87 6.82 6.81
N TYR A 165 -13.04 7.61 5.75
CA TYR A 165 -12.45 7.30 4.45
C TYR A 165 -11.85 8.51 3.76
N GLU A 166 -10.88 8.26 2.90
CA GLU A 166 -10.34 9.19 1.92
C GLU A 166 -10.25 8.48 0.56
N ILE A 167 -10.53 9.21 -0.53
CA ILE A 167 -10.38 8.70 -1.90
C ILE A 167 -9.28 9.50 -2.57
N PHE A 168 -8.26 8.78 -3.04
CA PHE A 168 -7.19 9.37 -3.83
C PHE A 168 -7.31 8.95 -5.29
N LYS A 169 -7.19 9.92 -6.19
CA LYS A 169 -7.00 9.71 -7.62
C LYS A 169 -5.53 9.48 -7.92
N LYS A 170 -5.23 8.64 -8.90
CA LYS A 170 -3.85 8.33 -9.35
C LYS A 170 -2.97 9.57 -9.58
N ASN A 171 -3.57 10.66 -10.06
CA ASN A 171 -2.86 11.91 -10.34
C ASN A 171 -2.52 12.72 -9.10
N ASN A 172 -3.15 12.47 -7.93
CA ASN A 172 -2.86 13.21 -6.70
C ASN A 172 -1.40 13.10 -6.26
N PHE A 173 -0.70 12.03 -6.66
CA PHE A 173 0.69 11.79 -6.25
C PHE A 173 1.74 12.09 -7.33
N LYS A 174 1.37 12.64 -8.49
CA LYS A 174 2.27 12.77 -9.65
C LYS A 174 3.28 13.92 -9.57
N ASN A 175 2.99 14.99 -8.84
CA ASN A 175 3.73 16.25 -8.96
C ASN A 175 4.85 16.44 -7.93
N ILE A 176 5.10 15.46 -7.05
CA ILE A 176 6.18 15.58 -6.07
C ILE A 176 7.53 15.28 -6.70
N VAL A 177 8.43 16.25 -6.61
CA VAL A 177 9.85 16.07 -6.90
C VAL A 177 10.56 15.79 -5.58
N TRP A 178 10.99 14.53 -5.41
CA TRP A 178 11.70 14.11 -4.21
C TRP A 178 13.16 14.58 -4.27
N LYS A 179 13.56 15.39 -3.28
CA LYS A 179 14.94 15.85 -3.13
C LYS A 179 15.66 15.06 -2.04
N LEU A 180 16.88 14.60 -2.30
CA LEU A 180 17.62 13.71 -1.39
C LEU A 180 17.86 14.38 -0.02
N GLU A 181 18.23 15.65 -0.01
CA GLU A 181 18.55 16.46 1.16
C GLU A 181 17.37 16.62 2.15
N ASN A 182 16.14 16.47 1.66
CA ASN A 182 14.94 16.57 2.48
C ASN A 182 14.64 15.27 3.26
N PHE A 183 15.33 14.18 2.94
CA PHE A 183 15.15 12.90 3.63
C PHE A 183 15.97 12.82 4.90
N LYS A 184 15.35 12.30 5.96
CA LYS A 184 16.01 11.92 7.20
C LYS A 184 15.63 10.51 7.59
N PHE A 185 16.55 9.79 8.21
CA PHE A 185 16.33 8.42 8.67
C PHE A 185 16.50 8.33 10.17
N THR A 186 15.71 7.50 10.84
CA THR A 186 15.86 7.27 12.30
C THR A 186 17.02 6.35 12.66
N LYS A 187 17.65 5.74 11.65
CA LYS A 187 18.80 4.83 11.78
C LYS A 187 19.80 5.14 10.68
N ASN A 188 21.04 4.70 10.89
CA ASN A 188 22.09 4.70 9.87
C ASN A 188 22.37 3.24 9.43
N LEU A 189 23.32 3.05 8.51
CA LEU A 189 23.69 1.73 7.97
C LEU A 189 24.02 0.70 9.07
N LEU A 190 24.75 1.13 10.10
CA LEU A 190 25.22 0.29 11.20
C LEU A 190 24.09 -0.05 12.19
N THR A 191 23.20 0.91 12.47
CA THR A 191 22.16 0.79 13.51
C THR A 191 20.82 0.27 12.99
N TRP A 192 20.64 0.17 11.67
CA TRP A 192 19.42 -0.39 11.08
C TRP A 192 19.41 -1.92 11.16
N ASN A 193 18.81 -2.46 12.23
CA ASN A 193 18.66 -3.90 12.42
C ASN A 193 17.35 -4.40 11.79
N GLU A 194 16.20 -4.04 12.37
CA GLU A 194 14.91 -4.52 11.88
C GLU A 194 14.08 -3.47 11.18
N SER A 195 14.11 -2.22 11.63
CA SER A 195 13.29 -1.16 11.08
C SER A 195 14.04 0.16 10.98
N CYS A 196 13.68 0.95 9.97
CA CYS A 196 14.17 2.29 9.76
C CYS A 196 13.01 3.16 9.26
N THR A 197 12.65 4.16 10.05
CA THR A 197 11.65 5.15 9.63
C THR A 197 12.33 6.15 8.71
N VAL A 198 11.69 6.40 7.57
CA VAL A 198 12.06 7.46 6.64
C VAL A 198 11.14 8.66 6.85
N LYS A 199 11.75 9.83 6.96
CA LYS A 199 11.09 11.12 7.06
C LYS A 199 11.41 11.96 5.83
N TYR A 200 10.49 12.83 5.45
CA TYR A 200 10.70 13.87 4.46
C TYR A 200 10.22 15.20 5.05
N ASN A 201 11.09 16.22 5.06
CA ASN A 201 10.84 17.49 5.75
C ASN A 201 10.35 17.28 7.21
N ASP A 202 11.07 16.42 7.95
CA ASP A 202 10.80 16.02 9.34
C ASP A 202 9.48 15.26 9.61
N ILE A 203 8.66 15.05 8.59
CA ILE A 203 7.43 14.26 8.65
C ILE A 203 7.74 12.79 8.33
N SER A 204 7.32 11.87 9.20
CA SER A 204 7.48 10.41 8.97
C SER A 204 6.55 9.92 7.85
N ILE A 205 7.11 9.60 6.69
CA ILE A 205 6.35 9.18 5.51
C ILE A 205 6.23 7.68 5.35
N GLY A 206 7.14 6.93 5.96
CA GLY A 206 7.15 5.48 5.80
C GLY A 206 8.17 4.79 6.67
N GLU A 207 8.20 3.48 6.54
CA GLU A 207 9.11 2.62 7.29
C GLU A 207 9.57 1.47 6.42
N PHE A 208 10.89 1.30 6.39
CA PHE A 208 11.52 0.09 5.87
C PHE A 208 11.70 -0.90 7.02
N GLN A 209 11.42 -2.17 6.74
CA GLN A 209 11.61 -3.28 7.66
C GLN A 209 12.44 -4.35 6.98
N LEU A 210 13.36 -4.96 7.71
CA LEU A 210 14.21 -6.07 7.31
C LEU A 210 14.07 -7.17 8.37
N HIS A 211 13.65 -8.35 7.96
CA HIS A 211 13.45 -9.49 8.85
C HIS A 211 14.40 -10.62 8.47
N ASN A 212 15.03 -11.22 9.47
CA ASN A 212 16.02 -12.28 9.24
C ASN A 212 15.36 -13.66 9.06
N ASN A 213 14.30 -13.94 9.83
CA ASN A 213 13.75 -15.30 9.97
C ASN A 213 12.30 -15.45 9.48
N ARG A 214 11.80 -14.52 8.65
CA ARG A 214 10.43 -14.60 8.12
C ARG A 214 10.29 -13.99 6.74
N SER A 215 9.53 -14.68 5.89
CA SER A 215 9.10 -14.15 4.60
C SER A 215 7.83 -13.28 4.75
N PRO A 216 7.74 -12.12 4.09
CA PRO A 216 8.78 -11.51 3.28
C PRO A 216 9.87 -10.87 4.17
N ASN A 217 11.13 -11.13 3.79
CA ASN A 217 12.32 -10.70 4.55
C ASN A 217 12.53 -9.18 4.52
N LYS A 218 11.72 -8.45 3.77
CA LYS A 218 11.68 -6.99 3.78
C LYS A 218 10.26 -6.48 3.58
N LYS A 219 9.99 -5.30 4.13
CA LYS A 219 8.75 -4.58 3.89
C LYS A 219 9.02 -3.08 3.80
N PHE A 220 8.33 -2.38 2.91
CA PHE A 220 8.21 -0.93 2.93
C PHE A 220 6.74 -0.56 3.01
N ARG A 221 6.43 0.40 3.89
CA ARG A 221 5.06 0.81 4.16
C ARG A 221 4.97 2.32 4.31
N PHE A 222 4.04 2.94 3.59
CA PHE A 222 3.76 4.37 3.72
C PHE A 222 2.84 4.64 4.91
N ASN A 223 3.08 5.74 5.62
CA ASN A 223 2.07 6.36 6.48
C ASN A 223 1.21 7.27 5.58
N LEU A 224 0.04 6.80 5.16
CA LEU A 224 -0.81 7.55 4.21
C LEU A 224 -1.20 8.92 4.75
N LYS A 225 -1.63 9.01 6.01
CA LYS A 225 -1.97 10.29 6.65
C LYS A 225 -0.87 11.34 6.47
N ASN A 226 0.38 10.96 6.73
CA ASN A 226 1.51 11.87 6.64
C ASN A 226 1.94 12.12 5.20
N LEU A 227 1.78 11.13 4.33
CA LEU A 227 2.01 11.28 2.91
C LEU A 227 1.01 12.29 2.31
N SER A 228 -0.29 12.18 2.60
CA SER A 228 -1.33 13.13 2.16
C SER A 228 -0.98 14.57 2.56
N LYS A 229 -0.52 14.77 3.81
CA LYS A 229 -0.07 16.09 4.29
C LYS A 229 1.06 16.69 3.46
N ILE A 230 2.05 15.90 3.07
CA ILE A 230 3.18 16.40 2.25
C ILE A 230 2.73 16.75 0.84
N MET A 231 1.70 16.07 0.37
CA MET A 231 1.14 16.26 -0.97
C MET A 231 0.05 17.34 -1.03
N ASN A 232 -0.26 17.98 0.11
CA ASN A 232 -1.36 18.94 0.25
C ASN A 232 -2.71 18.38 -0.22
N LEU A 233 -3.00 17.14 0.18
CA LEU A 233 -4.24 16.41 -0.09
C LEU A 233 -5.12 16.33 1.15
#